data_AF-A0A3B4VR84-F1
#
_entry.id   AF-A0A3B4VR84-F1
#
_cell.length_a   1.000
_cell.length_b   1.000
_cell.length_c   1.000
_cell.angle_alpha   90.00
_cell.angle_beta   90.00
_cell.angle_gamma   90.00
#
_symmetry.space_group_name_H-M   'P 1'
#
loop_
_entity.id
_entity.type
_entity.pdbx_description
1 polymer ?
#
loop_
_entity_poly.entity_id
_entity_poly.type
_entity_poly.pdbx_seq_one_letter_code
_entity_poly.pdbx_strand_id
1 'polypeptide(L)'
;MNSGINNGKDLPTELLTKLYTSIRSEPFKIPEDDGNDLTLTFFNPDREGWLLKMGGRVKTWKRRWFILTDSCLYYFEYTTDKDPIGIIPLENLCVRELQDTSKPYCLELYNPKGQKIKACKTENKGRVVQGKHQSYKLSAASTEERDNWIHAIRASMTKDPFYDLVSLRKRKVISNTSS
;
A
#
# COMPACT_ATOMS: atom_id res chain seq x y z
N MET A 1 -5.63 28.65 -14.62
CA MET A 1 -5.84 27.34 -13.97
C MET A 1 -4.56 26.77 -13.33
N ASN A 2 -3.34 27.19 -13.71
CA ASN A 2 -2.07 26.71 -13.10
C ASN A 2 -1.27 27.81 -12.35
N SER A 3 -1.88 28.94 -12.00
CA SER A 3 -1.18 29.99 -11.25
C SER A 3 -0.94 29.55 -9.81
N GLY A 4 0.24 29.88 -9.27
CA GLY A 4 0.68 29.55 -7.91
C GLY A 4 1.16 28.11 -7.70
N ILE A 5 1.18 27.28 -8.74
CA ILE A 5 1.45 25.83 -8.61
C ILE A 5 2.91 25.49 -8.25
N ASN A 6 3.84 26.44 -8.41
CA ASN A 6 5.24 26.30 -8.04
C ASN A 6 5.54 27.01 -6.71
N ASN A 7 5.10 26.41 -5.58
CA ASN A 7 5.27 26.97 -4.24
C ASN A 7 4.76 28.42 -4.10
N GLY A 8 3.58 28.70 -4.65
CA GLY A 8 2.98 30.05 -4.64
C GLY A 8 3.44 30.95 -5.79
N LYS A 9 4.32 30.46 -6.69
CA LYS A 9 4.70 31.15 -7.93
C LYS A 9 4.11 30.47 -9.15
N ASP A 10 3.99 31.22 -10.23
CA ASP A 10 3.53 30.70 -11.52
C ASP A 10 4.67 29.98 -12.24
N LEU A 11 4.33 28.89 -12.94
CA LEU A 11 5.25 28.25 -13.87
C LEU A 11 5.42 29.13 -15.12
N PRO A 12 6.60 29.09 -15.78
CA PRO A 12 6.81 29.83 -17.03
C PRO A 12 5.74 29.48 -18.07
N THR A 13 5.14 30.51 -18.68
CA THR A 13 4.08 30.35 -19.68
C THR A 13 4.53 29.50 -20.86
N GLU A 14 5.80 29.59 -21.26
CA GLU A 14 6.37 28.78 -22.32
C GLU A 14 6.36 27.28 -22.00
N LEU A 15 6.65 26.92 -20.74
CA LEU A 15 6.61 25.52 -20.29
C LEU A 15 5.17 25.00 -20.29
N LEU A 16 4.23 25.78 -19.75
CA LEU A 16 2.80 25.42 -19.76
C LEU A 16 2.27 25.28 -21.20
N THR A 17 2.72 26.15 -22.11
CA THR A 17 2.36 26.09 -23.52
C THR A 17 2.90 24.83 -24.16
N LYS A 18 4.19 24.50 -23.97
CA LYS A 18 4.82 23.26 -24.49
C LYS A 18 4.12 22.00 -23.99
N LEU A 19 3.77 21.95 -22.71
CA LEU A 19 3.04 20.83 -22.13
C LEU A 19 1.64 20.71 -22.76
N TYR A 20 0.92 21.82 -22.91
CA TYR A 20 -0.39 21.84 -23.55
C TYR A 20 -0.35 21.39 -25.01
N THR A 21 0.59 21.91 -25.82
CA THR A 21 0.71 21.49 -27.22
C THR A 21 1.11 20.04 -27.33
N SER A 22 2.03 19.55 -26.50
CA SER A 22 2.47 18.14 -26.51
C SER A 22 1.31 17.18 -26.21
N ILE A 23 0.55 17.43 -25.13
CA ILE A 23 -0.60 16.60 -24.74
C ILE A 23 -1.72 16.66 -25.80
N ARG A 24 -1.90 17.83 -26.44
CA ARG A 24 -2.92 18.02 -27.48
C ARG A 24 -2.51 17.39 -28.82
N SER A 25 -1.22 17.37 -29.17
CA SER A 25 -0.73 16.79 -30.42
C SER A 25 -0.62 15.28 -30.36
N GLU A 26 -0.20 14.75 -29.20
CA GLU A 26 -0.05 13.32 -28.98
C GLU A 26 -0.81 12.91 -27.72
N PRO A 27 -2.05 12.39 -27.87
CA PRO A 27 -2.76 11.78 -26.76
C PRO A 27 -1.88 10.69 -26.16
N PHE A 28 -1.83 10.61 -24.83
CA PHE A 28 -1.11 9.54 -24.17
C PHE A 28 -1.60 8.19 -24.69
N LYS A 29 -0.68 7.41 -25.27
CA LYS A 29 -0.95 6.01 -25.57
C LYS A 29 -1.01 5.27 -24.25
N ILE A 30 -2.24 5.09 -23.76
CA ILE A 30 -2.50 4.15 -22.68
C ILE A 30 -2.26 2.76 -23.29
N PRO A 31 -1.30 1.97 -22.79
CA PRO A 31 -1.10 0.60 -23.26
C PRO A 31 -2.41 -0.19 -23.18
N GLU A 32 -2.64 -1.12 -24.10
CA GLU A 32 -3.76 -2.05 -23.97
C GLU A 32 -3.59 -2.85 -22.68
N ASP A 33 -4.53 -2.70 -21.76
CA ASP A 33 -4.59 -3.42 -20.49
C ASP A 33 -5.00 -4.87 -20.77
N ASP A 34 -4.02 -5.74 -20.93
CA ASP A 34 -4.25 -7.20 -21.00
C ASP A 34 -4.56 -7.81 -19.63
N GLY A 35 -4.67 -6.98 -18.57
CA GLY A 35 -4.96 -7.37 -17.20
C GLY A 35 -3.82 -8.12 -16.52
N ASN A 36 -2.66 -8.26 -17.17
CA ASN A 36 -1.56 -9.10 -16.71
C ASN A 36 -0.31 -8.28 -16.32
N ASP A 37 -0.30 -6.99 -16.61
CA ASP A 37 0.81 -6.10 -16.27
C ASP A 37 0.61 -5.40 -14.91
N LEU A 38 1.13 -6.02 -13.86
CA LEU A 38 1.22 -5.45 -12.51
C LEU A 38 1.96 -4.11 -12.45
N THR A 39 2.71 -3.73 -13.50
CA THR A 39 3.40 -2.43 -13.53
C THR A 39 2.43 -1.25 -13.56
N LEU A 40 1.19 -1.44 -14.04
CA LEU A 40 0.15 -0.40 -13.99
C LEU A 40 -0.43 -0.25 -12.58
N THR A 41 -0.48 -1.32 -11.78
CA THR A 41 -1.02 -1.30 -10.41
C THR A 41 -0.22 -0.39 -9.47
N PHE A 42 1.08 -0.21 -9.73
CA PHE A 42 1.97 0.59 -8.88
C PHE A 42 2.25 1.98 -9.44
N PHE A 43 1.51 2.43 -10.46
CA PHE A 43 1.65 3.78 -10.99
C PHE A 43 1.07 4.79 -10.00
N ASN A 44 1.90 5.74 -9.54
CA ASN A 44 1.54 6.79 -8.57
C ASN A 44 1.03 6.24 -7.21
N PRO A 45 1.89 5.56 -6.43
CA PRO A 45 1.49 5.01 -5.14
C PRO A 45 1.24 6.10 -4.09
N ASP A 46 0.35 5.81 -3.14
CA ASP A 46 0.12 6.68 -1.96
C ASP A 46 1.42 6.89 -1.17
N ARG A 47 2.27 5.85 -1.12
CA ARG A 47 3.62 5.89 -0.54
C ARG A 47 4.44 4.70 -1.01
N GLU A 48 5.74 4.90 -1.17
CA GLU A 48 6.70 3.82 -1.37
C GLU A 48 7.98 4.06 -0.54
N GLY A 49 8.72 3.00 -0.24
CA GLY A 49 9.91 3.13 0.60
C GLY A 49 10.42 1.82 1.19
N TRP A 50 11.66 1.86 1.68
CA TRP A 50 12.28 0.71 2.35
C TRP A 50 11.85 0.61 3.81
N LEU A 51 11.38 -0.57 4.23
CA LEU A 51 11.12 -0.90 5.63
C LEU A 51 11.77 -2.24 5.99
N LEU A 52 12.08 -2.41 7.27
CA LEU A 52 12.35 -3.72 7.86
C LEU A 52 11.01 -4.32 8.33
N LYS A 53 10.75 -5.59 7.99
CA LYS A 53 9.57 -6.31 8.46
C LYS A 53 9.93 -7.53 9.30
N MET A 54 9.20 -7.75 10.39
CA MET A 54 9.33 -8.99 11.15
C MET A 54 8.64 -10.15 10.41
N GLY A 55 9.22 -11.35 10.47
CA GLY A 55 8.59 -12.56 9.95
C GLY A 55 7.45 -13.07 10.84
N GLY A 56 6.51 -13.81 10.24
CA GLY A 56 5.31 -14.30 10.93
C GLY A 56 5.63 -15.45 11.89
N ARG A 57 5.99 -16.61 11.33
CA ARG A 57 6.37 -17.82 12.08
C ARG A 57 7.78 -17.70 12.67
N VAL A 58 8.74 -17.32 11.83
CA VAL A 58 10.15 -17.12 12.22
C VAL A 58 10.35 -15.62 12.42
N LYS A 59 10.74 -15.19 13.62
CA LYS A 59 10.83 -13.78 14.03
C LYS A 59 12.13 -13.11 13.57
N THR A 60 12.44 -13.23 12.28
CA THR A 60 13.58 -12.54 11.65
C THR A 60 13.12 -11.26 10.99
N TRP A 61 13.93 -10.21 11.10
CA TRP A 61 13.72 -8.96 10.36
C TRP A 61 14.27 -9.06 8.94
N LYS A 62 13.50 -8.60 7.95
CA LYS A 62 13.91 -8.58 6.54
C LYS A 62 13.67 -7.20 5.94
N ARG A 63 14.64 -6.67 5.20
CA ARG A 63 14.49 -5.44 4.41
C ARG A 63 13.67 -5.73 3.16
N ARG A 64 12.63 -4.94 2.92
CA ARG A 64 11.74 -5.06 1.76
C ARG A 64 11.36 -3.67 1.26
N TRP A 65 11.19 -3.54 -0.05
CA TRP A 65 10.62 -2.36 -0.65
C TRP A 65 9.11 -2.44 -0.51
N PHE A 66 8.48 -1.44 0.08
CA PHE A 66 7.05 -1.40 0.30
C PHE A 66 6.40 -0.39 -0.63
N ILE A 67 5.24 -0.74 -1.16
CA ILE A 67 4.37 0.14 -1.94
C ILE A 67 2.97 0.09 -1.32
N LEU A 68 2.42 1.25 -1.00
CA LEU A 68 1.05 1.45 -0.56
C LEU A 68 0.23 2.01 -1.72
N THR A 69 -0.77 1.25 -2.15
CA THR A 69 -1.73 1.67 -3.17
C THR A 69 -3.02 0.86 -3.03
N ASP A 70 -4.16 1.41 -3.46
CA ASP A 70 -5.46 0.72 -3.47
C ASP A 70 -5.81 0.01 -2.14
N SER A 71 -5.59 0.71 -1.02
CA SER A 71 -5.84 0.18 0.34
C SER A 71 -5.12 -1.15 0.63
N CYS A 72 -4.02 -1.42 -0.08
CA CYS A 72 -3.18 -2.60 0.06
C CYS A 72 -1.72 -2.20 0.25
N LEU A 73 -1.03 -2.97 1.09
CA LEU A 73 0.39 -2.81 1.31
C LEU A 73 1.14 -3.99 0.67
N TYR A 74 1.87 -3.69 -0.39
CA TYR A 74 2.68 -4.62 -1.17
C TYR A 74 4.12 -4.56 -0.70
N TYR A 75 4.84 -5.68 -0.79
CA TYR A 75 6.28 -5.67 -0.53
C TYR A 75 7.08 -6.60 -1.43
N PHE A 76 8.26 -6.12 -1.82
CA PHE A 76 9.14 -6.71 -2.84
C PHE A 76 10.53 -6.99 -2.27
N GLU A 77 11.30 -7.86 -2.91
CA GLU A 77 12.71 -8.08 -2.52
C GLU A 77 13.54 -6.88 -2.94
N TYR A 78 13.36 -6.48 -4.20
CA TYR A 78 14.05 -5.40 -4.88
C TYR A 78 13.06 -4.43 -5.52
N THR A 79 13.51 -3.21 -5.78
CA THR A 79 12.70 -2.15 -6.43
C THR A 79 12.43 -2.44 -7.90
N THR A 80 13.18 -3.36 -8.52
CA THR A 80 13.06 -3.76 -9.92
C THR A 80 12.16 -4.99 -10.12
N ASP A 81 11.68 -5.60 -9.04
CA ASP A 81 10.82 -6.78 -9.11
C ASP A 81 9.43 -6.38 -9.61
N LYS A 82 8.90 -7.16 -10.56
CA LYS A 82 7.54 -6.96 -11.07
C LYS A 82 6.48 -7.55 -10.15
N ASP A 83 6.80 -8.68 -9.52
CA ASP A 83 5.88 -9.43 -8.68
C ASP A 83 6.13 -9.17 -7.20
N PRO A 84 5.10 -8.86 -6.39
CA PRO A 84 5.26 -8.69 -4.96
C PRO A 84 5.57 -10.03 -4.27
N ILE A 85 6.47 -10.00 -3.28
CA ILE A 85 6.64 -11.14 -2.36
C ILE A 85 5.39 -11.31 -1.52
N GLY A 86 4.68 -10.24 -1.17
CA GLY A 86 3.40 -10.41 -0.51
C GLY A 86 2.55 -9.17 -0.48
N ILE A 87 1.28 -9.43 -0.18
CA ILE A 87 0.20 -8.46 -0.26
C ILE A 87 -0.55 -8.50 1.06
N ILE A 88 -0.72 -7.33 1.66
CA ILE A 88 -1.42 -7.13 2.92
C ILE A 88 -2.59 -6.17 2.66
N PRO A 89 -3.79 -6.68 2.39
CA PRO A 89 -5.01 -5.87 2.41
C PRO A 89 -5.15 -5.16 3.75
N LEU A 90 -5.39 -3.85 3.72
CA LEU A 90 -5.49 -3.03 4.93
C LEU A 90 -6.91 -3.01 5.51
N GLU A 91 -7.84 -3.73 4.88
CA GLU A 91 -9.22 -3.88 5.30
C GLU A 91 -9.34 -4.35 6.76
N ASN A 92 -10.10 -3.59 7.56
CA ASN A 92 -10.33 -3.87 8.98
C ASN A 92 -9.04 -3.95 9.82
N LEU A 93 -7.93 -3.40 9.32
CA LEU A 93 -6.70 -3.26 10.09
C LEU A 93 -6.60 -1.84 10.67
N CYS A 94 -5.80 -1.71 11.71
CA CYS A 94 -5.38 -0.44 12.27
C CYS A 94 -3.85 -0.39 12.30
N VAL A 95 -3.32 0.83 12.32
CA VAL A 95 -1.88 1.08 12.43
C VAL A 95 -1.58 1.97 13.64
N ARG A 96 -0.54 1.58 14.39
CA ARG A 96 -0.06 2.32 15.56
C ARG A 96 1.46 2.34 15.62
N GLU A 97 1.99 3.31 16.37
CA GLU A 97 3.38 3.27 16.81
C GLU A 97 3.60 2.06 17.73
N LEU A 98 4.77 1.44 17.61
CA LEU A 98 5.18 0.34 18.46
C LEU A 98 6.57 0.65 19.01
N GLN A 99 6.73 0.51 20.33
CA GLN A 99 8.06 0.41 20.92
C GLN A 99 8.48 -1.07 20.88
N ASP A 100 9.55 -1.38 20.16
CA ASP A 100 10.11 -2.73 20.08
C ASP A 100 11.55 -2.70 20.60
N THR A 101 11.91 -3.69 21.41
CA THR A 101 13.26 -3.75 22.02
C THR A 101 14.35 -4.08 21.01
N SER A 102 13.98 -4.65 19.85
CA SER A 102 14.95 -5.15 18.86
C SER A 102 15.20 -4.18 17.70
N LYS A 103 14.29 -3.24 17.44
CA LYS A 103 14.38 -2.28 16.34
C LYS A 103 13.75 -0.93 16.71
N PRO A 104 14.36 0.19 16.32
CA PRO A 104 13.77 1.51 16.52
C PRO A 104 12.68 1.80 15.49
N TYR A 105 11.96 2.90 15.71
CA TYR A 105 11.01 3.49 14.76
C TYR A 105 9.96 2.49 14.25
N CYS A 106 9.47 1.65 15.16
CA CYS A 106 8.55 0.59 14.80
C CYS A 106 7.10 1.08 14.69
N LEU A 107 6.36 0.45 13.78
CA LEU A 107 4.92 0.55 13.66
C LEU A 107 4.32 -0.85 13.55
N GLU A 108 3.06 -1.00 13.94
CA GLU A 108 2.34 -2.26 13.92
C GLU A 108 1.03 -2.15 13.16
N LEU A 109 0.85 -3.01 12.16
CA LEU A 109 -0.45 -3.31 11.57
C LEU A 109 -1.10 -4.46 12.34
N TYR A 110 -2.30 -4.23 12.86
CA TYR A 110 -3.02 -5.21 13.67
C TYR A 110 -4.51 -5.17 13.35
N ASN A 111 -5.21 -6.27 13.59
CA ASN A 111 -6.66 -6.29 13.58
C ASN A 111 -7.18 -5.96 14.99
N PRO A 112 -8.01 -4.92 15.19
CA PRO A 112 -8.49 -4.53 16.51
C PRO A 112 -9.40 -5.59 17.16
N LYS A 113 -9.97 -6.51 16.37
CA LYS A 113 -10.76 -7.66 16.84
C LYS A 113 -9.89 -8.86 17.23
N GLY A 114 -8.55 -8.73 17.20
CA GLY A 114 -7.61 -9.81 17.52
C GLY A 114 -7.57 -10.93 16.47
N GLN A 115 -8.22 -10.74 15.32
CA GLN A 115 -8.26 -11.75 14.27
C GLN A 115 -6.95 -11.81 13.50
N LYS A 116 -6.64 -12.99 12.95
CA LYS A 116 -5.49 -13.17 12.08
C LYS A 116 -5.63 -12.32 10.81
N ILE A 117 -4.54 -11.67 10.41
CA ILE A 117 -4.53 -10.83 9.22
C ILE A 117 -4.59 -11.71 7.97
N LYS A 118 -5.54 -11.41 7.08
CA LYS A 118 -5.63 -12.03 5.75
C LYS A 118 -4.60 -11.37 4.87
N ALA A 119 -3.58 -12.12 4.49
CA ALA A 119 -2.51 -11.68 3.60
C ALA A 119 -2.02 -12.90 2.80
N CYS A 120 -1.33 -12.66 1.69
CA CYS A 120 -0.63 -13.70 0.95
C CYS A 120 0.86 -13.38 0.84
N LYS A 121 1.67 -14.41 0.59
CA LYS A 121 3.07 -14.25 0.24
C LYS A 121 3.56 -15.37 -0.67
N THR A 122 4.62 -15.11 -1.41
CA THR A 122 5.32 -16.07 -2.24
C THR A 122 6.47 -16.70 -1.45
N GLU A 123 6.51 -18.03 -1.41
CA GLU A 123 7.63 -18.79 -0.83
C GLU A 123 8.73 -19.04 -1.88
N ASN A 124 9.91 -19.49 -1.43
CA ASN A 124 10.96 -19.98 -2.32
C ASN A 124 10.35 -21.05 -3.24
N LYS A 125 10.50 -20.92 -4.56
CA LYS A 125 9.83 -21.67 -5.66
C LYS A 125 8.54 -21.05 -6.21
N GLY A 126 8.21 -19.80 -5.89
CA GLY A 126 7.11 -19.08 -6.55
C GLY A 126 5.71 -19.47 -6.06
N ARG A 127 5.59 -20.36 -5.06
CA ARG A 127 4.29 -20.78 -4.54
C ARG A 127 3.67 -19.70 -3.65
N VAL A 128 2.47 -19.25 -4.01
CA VAL A 128 1.68 -18.34 -3.19
C VAL A 128 1.05 -19.09 -2.02
N VAL A 129 1.23 -18.57 -0.80
CA VAL A 129 0.70 -19.14 0.45
C VAL A 129 0.06 -18.04 1.30
N GLN A 130 -0.89 -18.42 2.15
CA GLN A 130 -1.49 -17.49 3.09
C GLN A 130 -0.48 -17.05 4.17
N GLY A 131 -0.47 -15.75 4.46
CA GLY A 131 0.25 -15.15 5.57
C GLY A 131 -0.11 -15.77 6.92
N LYS A 132 0.88 -15.91 7.79
CA LYS A 132 0.73 -16.45 9.15
C LYS A 132 1.02 -15.38 10.20
N HIS A 133 0.39 -14.22 10.05
CA HIS A 133 0.61 -13.03 10.90
C HIS A 133 -0.64 -12.71 11.74
N GLN A 134 -0.46 -12.56 13.05
CA GLN A 134 -1.46 -11.92 13.93
C GLN A 134 -1.34 -10.39 13.84
N SER A 135 -0.11 -9.90 13.72
CA SER A 135 0.21 -8.52 13.39
C SER A 135 1.44 -8.46 12.47
N TYR A 136 1.62 -7.33 11.79
CA TYR A 136 2.85 -7.01 11.07
C TYR A 136 3.59 -5.88 11.80
N LYS A 137 4.73 -6.23 12.38
CA LYS A 137 5.68 -5.26 12.92
C LYS A 137 6.64 -4.82 11.81
N LEU A 138 6.69 -3.51 11.57
CA LEU A 138 7.56 -2.87 10.60
C LEU A 138 8.46 -1.86 11.33
N SER A 139 9.65 -1.60 10.81
CA SER A 139 10.61 -0.63 11.35
C SER A 139 11.10 0.25 10.20
N ALA A 140 10.97 1.56 10.39
CA ALA A 140 11.40 2.58 9.44
C ALA A 140 12.85 3.02 9.68
N ALA A 141 13.40 3.84 8.78
CA ALA A 141 14.75 4.38 8.91
C ALA A 141 14.86 5.52 9.94
N SER A 142 13.76 6.22 10.21
CA SER A 142 13.67 7.34 11.15
C SER A 142 12.28 7.46 11.75
N THR A 143 12.14 8.28 12.81
CA THR A 143 10.86 8.65 13.40
C THR A 143 9.95 9.32 12.37
N GLU A 144 10.48 10.25 11.58
CA GLU A 144 9.73 10.93 10.52
C GLU A 144 9.20 9.95 9.48
N GLU A 145 10.04 9.03 9.00
CA GLU A 145 9.62 8.00 8.05
C GLU A 145 8.52 7.11 8.62
N ARG A 146 8.65 6.67 9.89
CA ARG A 146 7.61 5.91 10.57
C ARG A 146 6.29 6.68 10.60
N ASP A 147 6.31 7.94 11.00
CA ASP A 147 5.10 8.76 11.17
C ASP A 147 4.43 9.02 9.82
N ASN A 148 5.24 9.27 8.79
CA ASN A 148 4.85 9.37 7.39
C ASN A 148 4.17 8.09 6.88
N TRP A 149 4.70 6.91 7.19
CA TRP A 149 4.07 5.62 6.89
C TRP A 149 2.75 5.42 7.64
N ILE A 150 2.71 5.72 8.94
CA ILE A 150 1.48 5.64 9.75
C ILE A 150 0.40 6.55 9.16
N HIS A 151 0.74 7.78 8.79
CA HIS A 151 -0.19 8.74 8.22
C HIS A 151 -0.75 8.25 6.87
N ALA A 152 0.11 7.82 5.95
CA ALA A 152 -0.30 7.33 4.64
C ALA A 152 -1.20 6.09 4.74
N ILE A 153 -0.85 5.14 5.61
CA ILE A 153 -1.65 3.93 5.85
C ILE A 153 -3.04 4.29 6.40
N ARG A 154 -3.12 5.21 7.37
CA ARG A 154 -4.40 5.67 7.92
C ARG A 154 -5.26 6.35 6.85
N ALA A 155 -4.67 7.22 6.05
CA ALA A 155 -5.38 7.89 4.95
C ALA A 155 -5.93 6.88 3.93
N SER A 156 -5.14 5.86 3.58
CA SER A 156 -5.54 4.81 2.63
C SER A 156 -6.65 3.90 3.17
N MET A 157 -6.71 3.69 4.50
CA MET A 157 -7.80 2.92 5.14
C MET A 157 -9.14 3.67 5.15
N THR A 158 -9.13 5.01 5.14
CA THR A 158 -10.35 5.85 5.17
C THR A 158 -10.98 6.11 3.80
N LYS A 159 -10.30 5.72 2.70
CA LYS A 159 -10.70 6.03 1.32
C LYS A 159 -11.85 5.19 0.76
N ASP A 160 -12.44 4.26 1.51
CA ASP A 160 -13.40 3.31 0.92
C ASP A 160 -14.86 3.43 1.47
N PRO A 161 -15.69 4.30 0.87
CA PRO A 161 -17.14 4.32 1.05
C PRO A 161 -17.86 3.05 0.53
N PHE A 162 -17.24 2.31 -0.39
CA PHE A 162 -17.82 1.12 -1.02
C PHE A 162 -17.60 -0.16 -0.19
N TYR A 163 -16.54 -0.21 0.61
CA TYR A 163 -16.24 -1.33 1.48
C TYR A 163 -17.27 -1.49 2.59
N ASP A 164 -17.77 -0.39 3.14
CA ASP A 164 -18.88 -0.43 4.10
C ASP A 164 -20.14 -1.03 3.45
N LEU A 165 -20.45 -0.65 2.21
CA LEU A 165 -21.60 -1.19 1.46
C LEU A 165 -21.46 -2.69 1.14
N VAL A 166 -20.27 -3.15 0.75
CA VAL A 166 -20.00 -4.57 0.47
C VAL A 166 -19.94 -5.40 1.76
N SER A 167 -19.37 -4.86 2.83
CA SER A 167 -19.33 -5.47 4.16
C SER A 167 -20.74 -5.60 4.76
N LEU A 168 -21.59 -4.59 4.59
CA LEU A 168 -22.99 -4.62 4.98
C LEU A 168 -23.77 -5.67 4.19
N ARG A 169 -23.55 -5.78 2.87
CA ARG A 169 -24.15 -6.83 2.04
C ARG A 169 -23.73 -8.24 2.47
N LYS A 170 -22.44 -8.48 2.73
CA LYS A 170 -21.95 -9.79 3.22
C LYS A 170 -22.54 -10.17 4.58
N ARG A 171 -22.68 -9.23 5.52
CA ARG A 171 -23.32 -9.48 6.82
C ARG A 171 -24.81 -9.86 6.68
N LYS A 172 -25.54 -9.21 5.78
CA LYS A 172 -26.96 -9.50 5.49
C LYS A 172 -27.19 -10.87 4.85
N VAL A 173 -26.27 -11.32 3.99
CA VAL A 173 -26.38 -12.63 3.34
C VAL A 173 -26.17 -13.76 4.36
N ILE A 174 -25.19 -13.61 5.25
CA ILE A 174 -24.86 -14.62 6.29
C ILE A 174 -25.98 -14.75 7.34
N SER A 175 -26.63 -13.64 7.72
CA SER A 175 -27.79 -13.69 8.64
C SER A 175 -28.99 -14.39 8.02
N ASN A 176 -29.19 -14.28 6.70
CA ASN A 176 -30.32 -14.89 6.00
C ASN A 176 -30.14 -16.39 5.69
N THR A 177 -28.95 -16.94 5.88
CA THR A 177 -28.68 -18.39 5.68
C THR A 177 -28.73 -19.20 6.97
N SER A 178 -29.03 -18.55 8.11
CA SER A 178 -29.01 -19.13 9.45
C SER A 178 -30.41 -19.21 10.07
N SER A 179 -31.46 -19.33 9.25
CA SER A 179 -32.86 -19.52 9.68
C SER A 179 -33.49 -20.66 8.90
#